data_AF-A0A1G7TNJ1-F1
#
_entry.id   AF-A0A1G7TNJ1-F1
#
_cell.length_a   1.000
_cell.length_b   1.000
_cell.length_c   1.000
_cell.angle_alpha   90.00
_cell.angle_beta   90.00
_cell.angle_gamma   90.00
#
_symmetry.space_group_name_H-M   'P 1'
#
loop_
_entity.id
_entity.type
_entity.pdbx_description
1 polymer ?
#
loop_
_entity_poly.entity_id
_entity_poly.type
_entity_poly.pdbx_seq_one_letter_code
_entity_poly.pdbx_strand_id
1 'polypeptide(L)'
;MALTKLEIERALGPIEPHLAAEIAAIDATVADLVKALAWLQSDEALVNDGDHLPTGAVAELIGILETADDEDSFDVPASGEGDWAQQ
;
A
#
# COMPACT_ATOMS: atom_id res chain seq x y z
N MET A 1 -9.04 -17.43 8.22
CA MET A 1 -8.96 -17.80 6.79
C MET A 1 -7.94 -16.85 6.23
N ALA A 2 -6.79 -17.35 5.79
CA ALA A 2 -5.75 -16.50 5.24
C ALA A 2 -6.23 -15.91 3.90
N LEU A 3 -5.87 -14.66 3.65
CA LEU A 3 -6.12 -13.97 2.38
C LEU A 3 -5.52 -14.74 1.21
N THR A 4 -6.33 -14.99 0.18
CA THR A 4 -5.86 -15.60 -1.06
C THR A 4 -5.48 -14.53 -2.09
N LYS A 5 -4.52 -14.83 -2.99
CA LYS A 5 -4.11 -13.92 -4.07
C LYS A 5 -5.31 -13.35 -4.86
N LEU A 6 -6.31 -14.18 -5.14
CA LEU A 6 -7.51 -13.75 -5.85
C LEU A 6 -8.32 -12.71 -5.05
N GLU A 7 -8.42 -12.87 -3.74
CA GLU A 7 -9.14 -11.91 -2.89
C GLU A 7 -8.38 -10.57 -2.80
N ILE A 8 -7.06 -10.64 -2.71
CA ILE A 8 -6.19 -9.47 -2.71
C ILE A 8 -6.31 -8.72 -4.03
N GLU A 9 -6.19 -9.43 -5.17
CA GLU A 9 -6.32 -8.83 -6.50
C GLU A 9 -7.72 -8.27 -6.78
N ARG A 10 -8.76 -8.83 -6.16
CA ARG A 10 -10.12 -8.29 -6.29
C ARG A 10 -10.33 -6.99 -5.52
N ALA A 11 -9.56 -6.77 -4.46
CA ALA A 11 -9.65 -5.57 -3.62
C ALA A 11 -8.74 -4.46 -4.14
N LEU A 12 -7.51 -4.78 -4.51
CA LEU A 12 -6.47 -3.84 -4.95
C LEU A 12 -6.39 -3.68 -6.46
N GLY A 13 -6.82 -4.68 -7.24
CA GLY A 13 -6.53 -4.79 -8.65
C GLY A 13 -5.32 -5.71 -8.92
N PRO A 14 -4.83 -5.77 -10.17
CA PRO A 14 -3.67 -6.58 -10.52
C PRO A 14 -2.44 -6.08 -9.76
N ILE A 15 -1.91 -6.92 -8.88
CA ILE A 15 -0.71 -6.63 -8.08
C ILE A 15 0.40 -7.64 -8.37
N GLU A 16 1.63 -7.24 -8.06
CA GLU A 16 2.78 -8.12 -8.17
C GLU A 16 2.65 -9.34 -7.23
N PRO A 17 3.10 -10.54 -7.66
CA PRO A 17 3.01 -11.76 -6.86
C PRO A 17 3.82 -11.67 -5.56
N HIS A 18 4.84 -10.82 -5.50
CA HIS A 18 5.62 -10.58 -4.29
C HIS A 18 4.78 -9.84 -3.24
N LEU A 19 4.16 -8.72 -3.61
CA LEU A 19 3.26 -7.96 -2.76
C LEU A 19 2.09 -8.81 -2.24
N ALA A 20 1.52 -9.66 -3.11
CA ALA A 20 0.47 -10.59 -2.71
C ALA A 20 0.92 -11.58 -1.62
N ALA A 21 2.19 -12.02 -1.66
CA ALA A 21 2.74 -12.93 -0.66
C ALA A 21 2.99 -12.22 0.68
N GLU A 22 3.42 -10.96 0.66
CA GLU A 22 3.62 -10.17 1.88
C GLU A 22 2.30 -9.88 2.59
N ILE A 23 1.26 -9.48 1.84
CA ILE A 23 -0.09 -9.28 2.36
C ILE A 23 -0.65 -10.58 2.96
N ALA A 24 -0.42 -11.72 2.27
CA ALA A 24 -0.87 -13.02 2.76
C ALA A 24 -0.11 -13.48 4.04
N ALA A 25 1.10 -12.98 4.27
CA ALA A 25 1.92 -13.32 5.45
C ALA A 25 1.43 -12.66 6.75
N ILE A 26 0.67 -11.56 6.67
CA ILE A 26 0.12 -10.85 7.83
C ILE A 26 -1.00 -11.66 8.54
N ASP A 27 -1.43 -12.79 7.96
CA ASP A 27 -2.59 -13.59 8.42
C ASP A 27 -3.84 -12.71 8.61
N ALA A 28 -3.96 -11.68 7.77
CA ALA A 28 -5.08 -10.75 7.80
C ALA A 28 -6.31 -11.34 7.09
N THR A 29 -7.48 -10.76 7.39
CA THR A 29 -8.72 -11.09 6.70
C THR A 29 -9.03 -10.10 5.58
N VAL A 30 -9.87 -10.49 4.63
CA VAL A 30 -10.41 -9.58 3.59
C VAL A 30 -11.05 -8.34 4.20
N ALA A 31 -11.71 -8.47 5.36
CA ALA A 31 -12.30 -7.33 6.04
C ALA A 31 -11.24 -6.32 6.52
N ASP A 32 -10.08 -6.79 6.95
CA ASP A 32 -8.97 -5.93 7.38
C ASP A 32 -8.29 -5.25 6.18
N LEU A 33 -8.16 -5.97 5.06
CA LEU A 33 -7.68 -5.39 3.80
C LEU A 33 -8.61 -4.28 3.29
N VAL A 34 -9.93 -4.50 3.31
CA VAL A 34 -10.90 -3.47 2.91
C VAL A 34 -10.87 -2.26 3.85
N LYS A 35 -10.67 -2.47 5.16
CA LYS A 35 -10.47 -1.35 6.10
C LYS A 35 -9.21 -0.56 5.77
N ALA A 36 -8.08 -1.23 5.52
CA ALA A 36 -6.83 -0.58 5.14
C ALA A 36 -7.00 0.27 3.87
N LEU A 37 -7.67 -0.28 2.85
CA LEU A 37 -8.00 0.44 1.62
C LEU A 37 -8.91 1.66 1.87
N ALA A 38 -9.95 1.50 2.69
CA ALA A 38 -10.84 2.61 3.04
C ALA A 38 -10.11 3.72 3.82
N TRP A 39 -9.09 3.36 4.61
CA TRP A 39 -8.19 4.31 5.27
C TRP A 39 -7.34 5.08 4.25
N LEU A 40 -6.70 4.39 3.31
CA LEU A 40 -5.86 5.01 2.28
C LEU A 40 -6.64 5.90 1.32
N GLN A 41 -7.87 5.50 0.97
CA GLN A 41 -8.74 6.23 0.06
C GLN A 41 -9.54 7.36 0.72
N SER A 42 -9.51 7.46 2.06
CA SER A 42 -10.18 8.56 2.75
C SER A 42 -9.34 9.82 2.62
N ASP A 43 -9.79 10.76 1.77
CA ASP A 43 -9.39 12.17 1.80
C ASP A 43 -9.65 12.71 3.22
N GLU A 44 -8.62 12.76 4.08
CA GLU A 44 -8.39 13.41 5.39
C GLU A 44 -9.55 13.92 6.28
N ALA A 45 -10.70 14.33 5.74
CA ALA A 45 -11.87 14.83 6.46
C ALA A 45 -12.69 13.77 7.21
N LEU A 46 -12.65 12.48 6.82
CA LEU A 46 -13.40 11.39 7.49
C LEU A 46 -12.57 10.60 8.51
N VAL A 47 -11.24 10.65 8.42
CA VAL A 47 -10.31 10.10 9.43
C VAL A 47 -10.41 10.86 10.77
N ASN A 48 -10.94 12.08 10.74
CA ASN A 48 -11.01 13.00 11.87
C ASN A 48 -12.17 12.76 12.86
N ASP A 49 -13.07 11.78 12.66
CA ASP A 49 -14.10 11.48 13.68
C ASP A 49 -13.52 10.82 14.95
N GLY A 50 -12.19 10.66 15.02
CA GLY A 50 -11.48 10.25 16.23
C GLY A 50 -11.48 8.74 16.48
N ASP A 51 -11.93 7.95 15.49
CA ASP A 51 -11.95 6.50 15.58
C ASP A 51 -10.52 5.98 15.38
N HIS A 52 -9.88 5.72 16.52
CA HIS A 52 -8.64 4.98 16.76
C HIS A 52 -7.80 4.62 15.51
N LEU A 53 -6.58 5.19 15.46
CA LEU A 53 -5.50 4.76 14.57
C LEU A 53 -5.55 3.24 14.35
N PRO A 54 -5.49 2.76 13.10
CA PRO A 54 -5.51 1.33 12.83
C PRO A 54 -4.35 0.68 13.60
N THR A 55 -4.65 -0.43 14.29
CA THR A 55 -3.65 -1.19 15.07
C THR A 55 -3.63 -2.65 14.63
N GLY A 56 -2.48 -3.31 14.80
CA GLY A 56 -2.30 -4.71 14.42
C GLY A 56 -2.24 -4.90 12.90
N ALA A 57 -2.90 -5.94 12.39
CA ALA A 57 -2.85 -6.31 10.97
C ALA A 57 -3.27 -5.19 10.01
N VAL A 58 -4.25 -4.34 10.38
CA VAL A 58 -4.69 -3.24 9.52
C VAL A 58 -3.59 -2.19 9.36
N ALA A 59 -2.83 -1.89 10.42
CA ALA A 59 -1.73 -0.93 10.37
C ALA A 59 -0.58 -1.43 9.50
N GLU A 60 -0.25 -2.72 9.64
CA GLU A 60 0.78 -3.39 8.84
C GLU A 60 0.40 -3.39 7.35
N LEU A 61 -0.87 -3.70 7.04
CA LEU A 61 -1.38 -3.65 5.67
C LEU A 61 -1.29 -2.25 5.07
N ILE A 62 -1.67 -1.21 5.83
CA ILE A 62 -1.55 0.19 5.36
C ILE A 62 -0.10 0.50 4.98
N GLY A 63 0.87 0.20 5.85
CA GLY A 63 2.28 0.50 5.57
C GLY A 63 2.82 -0.24 4.34
N ILE A 64 2.43 -1.50 4.12
CA ILE A 64 2.81 -2.26 2.92
C ILE A 64 2.18 -1.64 1.66
N LEU A 65 0.91 -1.25 1.73
CA LEU A 65 0.19 -0.67 0.60
C LEU A 65 0.67 0.73 0.25
N GLU A 66 1.01 1.57 1.23
CA GLU A 66 1.65 2.87 1.00
C GLU A 66 3.00 2.69 0.30
N THR A 67 3.81 1.75 0.77
CA THR A 67 5.12 1.47 0.17
C THR A 67 4.97 1.01 -1.28
N ALA A 68 4.00 0.14 -1.56
CA ALA A 68 3.75 -0.35 -2.91
C ALA A 68 3.25 0.74 -3.89
N ASP A 69 2.39 1.65 -3.43
CA ASP A 69 1.91 2.79 -4.24
C ASP A 69 3.06 3.77 -4.57
N ASP A 70 3.94 4.02 -3.60
CA ASP A 70 5.16 4.81 -3.81
C ASP A 70 6.13 4.16 -4.80
N GLU A 71 6.28 2.83 -4.78
CA GLU A 71 7.17 2.09 -5.69
C GLU A 71 6.71 2.15 -7.16
N ASP A 72 5.41 2.22 -7.43
CA ASP A 72 4.85 2.45 -8.78
C ASP A 72 5.03 3.91 -9.24
N SER A 73 5.25 4.84 -8.32
CA SER A 73 5.49 6.27 -8.61
C SER A 73 6.94 6.61 -8.97
N PHE A 74 7.88 5.68 -8.80
CA PHE A 74 9.27 5.88 -9.22
C PHE A 74 9.48 5.61 -10.72
N ASP A 75 8.61 6.18 -11.56
CA ASP A 75 9.06 6.63 -12.87
C ASP A 75 9.93 7.87 -12.59
N VAL A 76 11.25 7.68 -12.54
CA VAL A 76 12.20 8.76 -12.79
C VAL A 76 12.49 8.80 -14.29
N PRO A 77 11.66 9.46 -15.12
CA PRO A 77 12.07 9.77 -16.47
C PRO A 77 13.04 10.96 -16.39
N ALA A 78 14.31 10.62 -16.58
CA ALA A 78 15.41 11.42 -17.12
C ALA A 78 15.26 12.96 -17.12
N SER A 79 16.20 13.64 -16.44
CA SER A 79 16.96 14.83 -16.88
C SER A 79 17.36 15.64 -15.63
N GLY A 80 18.58 16.11 -15.41
CA GLY A 80 19.78 16.11 -16.22
C GLY A 80 20.65 17.21 -15.65
N GLU A 81 21.55 16.91 -14.71
CA GLU A 81 22.50 17.90 -14.21
C GLU A 81 23.72 17.17 -13.59
N GLY A 82 24.42 16.45 -14.45
CA GLY A 82 25.86 16.24 -14.29
C GLY A 82 26.57 17.36 -15.05
N ASP A 83 26.41 18.58 -14.54
CA ASP A 83 27.24 19.73 -14.87
C ASP A 83 28.71 19.29 -14.90
N TRP A 84 29.33 19.42 -16.07
CA TRP A 84 30.64 20.05 -16.30
C TRP A 84 31.60 20.09 -15.10
N ALA A 85 31.79 18.97 -14.42
CA ALA A 85 32.78 18.83 -13.37
C ALA A 85 34.16 18.61 -14.01
N GLN A 86 34.71 19.74 -14.46
CA GLN A 86 36.10 20.14 -14.28
C GLN A 86 37.15 19.52 -15.23
N GLN A 87 37.56 20.39 -16.17
CA GLN A 87 38.96 20.69 -16.59
C GLN A 87 39.79 19.60 -17.25
#